data_AF-A5I2M6-F1
#
_entry.id   AF-A5I2M6-F1
#
_cell.length_a   1.000
_cell.length_b   1.000
_cell.length_c   1.000
_cell.angle_alpha   90.00
_cell.angle_beta   90.00
_cell.angle_gamma   90.00
#
_symmetry.space_group_name_H-M   'P 1'
#
loop_
_entity.id
_entity.type
_entity.pdbx_description
1 polymer ?
#
loop_
_entity_poly.entity_id
_entity_poly.type
_entity_poly.pdbx_seq_one_letter_code
_entity_poly.pdbx_strand_id
1 'polypeptide(L)' 'MAKSNQTEANKKWYDKNKEHAKYLNKRSHTRSFIKNFATLEDLEELQKLIEERKELLRQE' A
#
# COMPACT_ATOMS: atom_id res chain seq x y z
N MET A 1 13.03 10.91 -23.92
CA MET A 1 11.97 10.43 -23.00
C MET A 1 11.24 11.66 -22.49
N ALA A 2 9.94 11.78 -22.77
CA ALA A 2 9.16 12.94 -22.36
C ALA A 2 9.10 13.00 -20.82
N LYS A 3 9.76 14.00 -20.20
CA LYS A 3 9.49 14.37 -18.81
C LYS A 3 8.02 14.78 -18.76
N SER A 4 7.17 13.97 -18.14
CA SER A 4 5.77 14.36 -18.00
C SER A 4 5.72 15.62 -17.14
N ASN A 5 5.01 16.65 -17.62
CA ASN A 5 4.78 17.91 -16.91
C ASN A 5 3.99 17.74 -15.59
N GLN A 6 3.77 16.50 -15.14
CA GLN A 6 3.05 16.19 -13.92
C GLN A 6 3.93 16.30 -12.67
N THR A 7 5.24 16.52 -12.81
CA THR A 7 6.17 16.47 -11.66
C THR A 7 5.87 17.50 -10.58
N GLU A 8 5.52 18.75 -10.94
CA GLU A 8 5.29 19.79 -9.94
C GLU A 8 3.88 19.76 -9.35
N ALA A 9 2.87 19.48 -10.18
CA ALA A 9 1.49 19.32 -9.73
C ALA A 9 1.34 18.08 -8.84
N ASN A 10 1.96 16.95 -9.22
CA ASN A 10 1.97 15.75 -8.40
C ASN A 10 2.75 15.96 -7.10
N LYS A 11 3.87 16.70 -7.12
CA LYS A 11 4.59 17.07 -5.89
C LYS A 11 3.71 17.89 -4.95
N LYS A 12 3.07 18.96 -5.45
CA LYS A 12 2.17 19.80 -4.65
C LYS A 12 0.98 19.02 -4.09
N TRP A 13 0.42 18.08 -4.86
CA TRP A 13 -0.64 17.20 -4.37
C TRP A 13 -0.10 16.22 -3.32
N TYR A 14 1.08 15.64 -3.55
CA TYR A 14 1.73 14.71 -2.63
C TYR A 14 2.09 15.38 -1.30
N ASP A 15 2.58 16.62 -1.32
CA ASP A 15 2.91 17.38 -0.10
C ASP A 15 1.64 17.68 0.72
N LYS A 16 0.53 18.02 0.06
CA LYS A 16 -0.77 18.24 0.72
C LYS A 16 -1.44 16.95 1.19
N ASN A 17 -1.18 15.82 0.52
CA ASN A 17 -1.84 14.53 0.75
C ASN A 17 -0.84 13.44 1.17
N LYS A 18 0.22 13.82 1.88
CA LYS A 18 1.36 12.95 2.17
C LYS A 18 0.95 11.64 2.84
N GLU A 19 0.03 11.70 3.79
CA GLU A 19 -0.47 10.52 4.49
C GLU A 19 -1.32 9.62 3.58
N HIS A 20 -2.19 10.20 2.75
CA HIS A 20 -2.99 9.44 1.80
C HIS A 20 -2.10 8.81 0.70
N ALA A 21 -1.09 9.53 0.24
CA ALA A 21 -0.15 9.03 -0.74
C ALA A 21 0.72 7.89 -0.17
N LYS A 22 1.16 8.00 1.09
CA LYS A 22 1.81 6.90 1.82
C LYS A 22 0.90 5.67 1.92
N TYR A 23 -0.38 5.87 2.25
CA TYR A 23 -1.37 4.78 2.29
C TYR A 23 -1.49 4.08 0.92
N LEU A 24 -1.68 4.84 -0.16
CA LEU A 24 -1.80 4.29 -1.51
C LEU A 24 -0.52 3.56 -1.93
N ASN A 25 0.64 4.12 -1.63
CA ASN A 25 1.93 3.52 -1.91
C ASN A 25 2.04 2.17 -1.19
N LYS A 26 1.82 2.12 0.13
CA LYS A 26 1.84 0.87 0.91
C LYS A 26 0.88 -0.17 0.33
N ARG A 27 -0.37 0.22 0.07
CA ARG A 27 -1.39 -0.66 -0.51
C ARG A 27 -0.97 -1.26 -1.85
N SER A 28 -0.40 -0.45 -2.74
CA SER A 28 0.05 -0.92 -4.05
C SER A 28 1.23 -1.87 -3.95
N HIS A 29 2.19 -1.59 -3.06
CA HIS A 29 3.35 -2.45 -2.85
C HIS A 29 2.93 -3.80 -2.27
N THR A 30 2.08 -3.81 -1.22
CA THR A 30 1.56 -5.04 -0.63
C THR A 30 0.81 -5.88 -1.67
N ARG A 31 -0.03 -5.26 -2.51
CA ARG A 31 -0.74 -5.98 -3.59
C ARG A 31 0.24 -6.63 -4.58
N SER A 32 1.28 -5.90 -4.99
CA SER A 32 2.29 -6.43 -5.91
C SER A 32 3.08 -7.58 -5.28
N PHE A 33 3.45 -7.43 -4.01
CA PHE A 33 4.16 -8.45 -3.25
C PHE A 33 3.36 -9.76 -3.20
N ILE A 34 2.11 -9.72 -2.71
CA ILE A 34 1.22 -10.88 -2.63
C ILE A 34 1.02 -11.55 -4.00
N LYS A 35 0.91 -10.75 -5.07
CA LYS A 35 0.61 -11.27 -6.41
C LYS A 35 1.80 -11.92 -7.10
N ASN A 36 2.99 -11.31 -6.96
CA ASN A 36 4.11 -11.61 -7.86
C ASN A 36 5.36 -12.14 -7.14
N PHE A 37 5.47 -11.97 -5.82
CA PHE A 37 6.72 -12.23 -5.09
C PHE A 37 6.55 -13.15 -3.88
N ALA A 38 5.41 -13.12 -3.20
CA ALA A 38 5.19 -13.85 -1.96
C ALA A 38 5.32 -15.37 -2.15
N THR A 39 6.01 -16.02 -1.22
CA THR A 39 6.06 -17.47 -1.08
C THR A 39 4.81 -17.99 -0.37
N LEU A 40 4.64 -19.32 -0.34
CA LEU A 40 3.50 -19.92 0.38
C LEU A 40 3.53 -19.56 1.88
N GLU A 41 4.70 -19.60 2.51
CA GLU A 41 4.89 -19.24 3.92
C GLU A 41 4.52 -17.77 4.17
N ASP A 42 4.97 -16.85 3.29
CA ASP A 42 4.59 -15.43 3.37
C ASP A 42 3.06 -15.25 3.29
N LEU A 43 2.39 -15.99 2.42
CA LEU A 43 0.94 -15.90 2.27
C LEU A 43 0.21 -16.40 3.51
N GLU A 44 0.67 -17.50 4.12
CA GLU A 44 0.10 -18.04 5.35
C GLU A 44 0.30 -17.08 6.54
N GLU A 45 1.48 -16.47 6.67
CA GLU A 45 1.75 -15.45 7.68
C GLU A 45 0.84 -14.22 7.48
N LEU A 46 0.79 -13.69 6.26
CA LEU A 46 -0.02 -12.52 5.92
C LEU A 46 -1.52 -12.77 6.17
N GLN A 47 -2.01 -13.98 5.92
CA GLN A 47 -3.39 -14.35 6.25
C GLN A 47 -3.68 -14.23 7.75
N LYS A 48 -2.78 -14.72 8.62
CA LYS A 48 -2.93 -14.60 10.08
C LYS A 48 -2.98 -13.13 10.51
N LEU A 49 -2.03 -12.33 10.02
CA LEU A 49 -1.98 -10.89 10.33
C LEU A 49 -3.25 -10.15 9.86
N ILE A 50 -3.81 -10.53 8.71
CA ILE A 50 -5.05 -9.95 8.19
C ILE A 50 -6.24 -10.29 9.10
N GLU A 51 -6.35 -11.55 9.56
CA GLU A 51 -7.45 -11.95 10.43
C GLU A 51 -7.36 -11.26 11.80
N GLU A 52 -6.17 -11.19 12.41
CA GLU A 52 -5.95 -10.43 13.65
C GLU A 52 -6.34 -8.97 13.50
N ARG A 53 -5.94 -8.32 12.39
CA ARG A 53 -6.30 -6.91 12.17
C ARG A 53 -7.79 -6.70 11.95
N LYS A 54 -8.47 -7.63 11.25
CA LYS A 54 -9.93 -7.57 11.06
C LYS A 54 -10.68 -7.72 12.36
N GLU A 55 -10.19 -8.56 13.28
CA GLU A 55 -10.82 -8.74 14.58
C GLU A 55 -10.70 -7.47 15.41
N LEU A 56 -9.51 -6.88 15.49
CA LEU A 56 -9.31 -5.59 16.16
C LEU A 56 -10.21 -4.50 15.60
N LEU A 57 -10.33 -4.40 14.27
CA LEU A 57 -11.19 -3.41 13.60
C LEU A 57 -12.69 -3.68 13.75
N ARG A 58 -13.11 -4.91 14.09
CA ARG A 58 -14.51 -5.25 14.36
C ARG A 58 -14.91 -4.94 15.81
N GLN A 59 -13.93 -4.88 16.70
CA GLN A 59 -14.11 -4.58 18.12
C GLN A 59 -13.98 -3.08 18.44
N GLU A 60 -13.49 -2.26 17.51
CA GLU A 60 -13.50 -0.79 17.52
C GLU A 60 -14.84 -0.22 17.01
#